data_AF-A0A930Z6U3-F1
#
_entry.id   AF-A0A930Z6U3-F1
#
_cell.length_a   1.000
_cell.length_b   1.000
_cell.length_c   1.000
_cell.angle_alpha   90.00
_cell.angle_beta   90.00
_cell.angle_gamma   90.00
#
_symmetry.space_group_name_H-M   'P 1'
#
loop_
_entity.id
_entity.type
_entity.pdbx_description
1 polymer ?
#
loop_
_entity_poly.entity_id
_entity_poly.type
_entity_poly.pdbx_seq_one_letter_code
_entity_poly.pdbx_strand_id
1 'polypeptide(L)'
;MKDQLKQVSDRITFASMNYRIWRIYTEPNDRAKYLEVLRKYNSFFFTCIPAHFSATIITLYSLYETRHDSISLSRLVQVTRDDKLRRELQPILDEANNIWRKKITILRNEVYAHLSEIDFKAKFSQAEVSPNDIECLIGLSKQLANKLSYASDRSTFAFNLDPATDTRNLLDTLLRNGSR
;
A
#
# COMPACT_ATOMS: atom_id res chain seq x y z
N MET A 1 20.53 4.21 -10.67
CA MET A 1 19.96 4.38 -9.32
C MET A 1 18.82 5.40 -9.29
N LYS A 2 19.00 6.62 -9.82
CA LYS A 2 17.93 7.65 -9.84
C LYS A 2 16.60 7.16 -10.45
N ASP A 3 16.61 6.60 -11.65
CA ASP A 3 15.40 6.10 -12.31
C ASP A 3 14.75 4.94 -11.52
N GLN A 4 15.55 4.09 -10.91
CA GLN A 4 15.08 2.98 -10.08
C GLN A 4 14.42 3.49 -8.79
N LEU A 5 14.99 4.52 -8.17
CA LEU A 5 14.40 5.18 -6.99
C LEU A 5 13.09 5.88 -7.34
N LYS A 6 13.00 6.51 -8.53
CA LYS A 6 11.74 7.09 -9.01
C LYS A 6 10.67 6.02 -9.20
N GLN A 7 10.99 4.90 -9.84
CA GLN A 7 10.06 3.78 -10.02
C GLN A 7 9.58 3.19 -8.69
N VAL A 8 10.48 3.05 -7.71
CA VAL A 8 10.11 2.61 -6.36
C VAL A 8 9.21 3.63 -5.67
N SER A 9 9.53 4.92 -5.76
CA SER A 9 8.72 6.01 -5.19
C SER A 9 7.31 6.05 -5.80
N ASP A 10 7.19 5.86 -7.11
CA ASP A 10 5.89 5.82 -7.79
C ASP A 10 5.04 4.65 -7.32
N ARG A 11 5.66 3.48 -7.11
CA ARG A 11 4.98 2.31 -6.56
C ARG A 11 4.57 2.48 -5.11
N ILE A 12 5.41 3.11 -4.28
CA ILE A 12 5.04 3.46 -2.90
C ILE A 12 3.83 4.39 -2.89
N THR A 13 3.83 5.38 -3.78
CA THR A 13 2.71 6.32 -3.93
C THR A 13 1.44 5.59 -4.38
N PHE A 14 1.54 4.74 -5.39
CA PHE A 14 0.42 3.93 -5.87
C PHE A 14 -0.16 3.01 -4.79
N ALA A 15 0.69 2.32 -4.02
CA ALA A 15 0.25 1.49 -2.89
C ALA A 15 -0.46 2.32 -1.81
N SER A 16 0.12 3.50 -1.48
CA SER A 16 -0.43 4.43 -0.49
C SER A 16 -1.80 4.96 -0.89
N MET A 17 -1.98 5.36 -2.16
CA MET A 17 -3.26 5.87 -2.66
C MET A 17 -4.34 4.78 -2.64
N ASN A 18 -4.05 3.59 -3.17
CA ASN A 18 -5.00 2.48 -3.18
C ASN A 18 -5.40 2.05 -1.77
N TYR A 19 -4.42 1.99 -0.86
CA TYR A 19 -4.68 1.65 0.53
C TYR A 19 -5.62 2.67 1.19
N ARG A 20 -5.38 3.95 0.92
CA ARG A 20 -6.19 5.04 1.47
C ARG A 20 -7.63 5.00 0.97
N ILE A 21 -7.84 4.73 -0.32
CA ILE A 21 -9.18 4.53 -0.90
C ILE A 21 -9.88 3.34 -0.24
N TRP A 22 -9.19 2.20 -0.14
CA TRP A 22 -9.72 1.02 0.52
C TRP A 22 -10.12 1.30 1.98
N ARG A 23 -9.31 2.05 2.72
CA ARG A 23 -9.63 2.47 4.10
C ARG A 23 -10.91 3.28 4.17
N ILE A 24 -11.12 4.25 3.29
CA ILE A 24 -12.35 5.06 3.26
C ILE A 24 -13.59 4.19 3.06
N TYR A 25 -13.51 3.14 2.24
CA TYR A 25 -14.65 2.24 2.02
C TYR A 25 -14.92 1.25 3.16
N THR A 26 -13.94 1.01 4.03
CA THR A 26 -13.98 -0.12 4.99
C THR A 26 -13.88 0.30 6.45
N GLU A 27 -13.29 1.45 6.76
CA GLU A 27 -13.15 1.98 8.11
C GLU A 27 -14.52 2.26 8.73
N PRO A 28 -14.80 1.85 9.99
CA PRO A 28 -16.16 1.87 10.53
C PRO A 28 -16.87 3.22 10.43
N ASN A 29 -16.17 4.33 10.72
CA ASN A 29 -16.75 5.67 10.70
C ASN A 29 -17.11 6.13 9.28
N ASP A 30 -16.16 6.05 8.34
CA ASP A 30 -16.40 6.42 6.94
C ASP A 30 -17.41 5.46 6.28
N ARG A 31 -17.30 4.15 6.54
CA ARG A 31 -18.22 3.14 6.01
C ARG A 31 -19.66 3.35 6.48
N ALA A 32 -19.86 3.70 7.75
CA ALA A 32 -21.19 4.00 8.27
C ALA A 32 -21.80 5.21 7.56
N LYS A 33 -21.00 6.27 7.33
CA LYS A 33 -21.43 7.48 6.62
C LYS A 33 -21.87 7.19 5.18
N TYR A 34 -21.14 6.34 4.45
CA TYR A 34 -21.38 6.09 3.03
C TYR A 34 -22.12 4.78 2.73
N LEU A 35 -22.68 4.11 3.73
CA LEU A 35 -23.29 2.78 3.58
C LEU A 35 -24.38 2.74 2.51
N GLU A 36 -25.21 3.78 2.43
CA GLU A 36 -26.27 3.88 1.42
C GLU A 36 -25.72 3.96 0.00
N VAL A 37 -24.66 4.74 -0.23
CA VAL A 37 -23.98 4.85 -1.53
C VAL A 37 -23.36 3.52 -1.92
N LEU A 38 -22.66 2.87 -0.99
CA LEU A 38 -22.04 1.56 -1.22
C LEU A 38 -23.09 0.48 -1.57
N ARG A 39 -24.29 0.55 -0.97
CA ARG A 39 -25.41 -0.35 -1.30
C ARG A 39 -26.09 0.00 -2.62
N LYS A 40 -26.30 1.29 -2.90
CA LYS A 40 -26.96 1.76 -4.14
C LYS A 40 -26.15 1.38 -5.37
N TYR A 41 -24.83 1.55 -5.32
CA TYR A 41 -23.91 1.18 -6.39
C TYR A 41 -23.16 -0.13 -6.08
N ASN A 42 -23.89 -1.13 -5.58
CA ASN A 42 -23.30 -2.36 -5.04
C ASN A 42 -22.34 -3.05 -6.03
N SER A 43 -22.75 -3.28 -7.28
CA SER A 43 -21.92 -4.00 -8.26
C SER A 43 -20.59 -3.29 -8.54
N PHE A 44 -20.59 -1.95 -8.56
CA PHE A 44 -19.37 -1.16 -8.70
C PHE A 44 -18.46 -1.38 -7.48
N PHE A 45 -18.95 -1.08 -6.28
CA PHE A 45 -18.13 -1.17 -5.06
C PHE A 45 -17.75 -2.61 -4.66
N PHE A 46 -18.55 -3.60 -5.05
CA PHE A 46 -18.25 -5.01 -4.88
C PHE A 46 -16.95 -5.40 -5.57
N THR A 47 -16.64 -4.81 -6.73
CA THR A 47 -15.37 -5.02 -7.44
C THR A 47 -14.28 -4.04 -7.01
N CYS A 48 -14.62 -2.77 -6.77
CA CYS A 48 -13.62 -1.73 -6.47
C CYS A 48 -12.92 -1.94 -5.12
N ILE A 49 -13.65 -2.32 -4.07
CA ILE A 49 -13.06 -2.56 -2.74
C ILE A 49 -11.96 -3.66 -2.80
N PRO A 50 -12.23 -4.87 -3.35
CA PRO A 50 -11.19 -5.87 -3.57
C PRO A 50 -10.04 -5.38 -4.43
N ALA A 51 -10.34 -4.63 -5.49
CA ALA A 51 -9.33 -4.20 -6.46
C ALA A 51 -8.31 -3.28 -5.81
N HIS A 52 -8.74 -2.26 -5.05
CA HIS A 52 -7.84 -1.36 -4.34
C HIS A 52 -6.99 -2.11 -3.30
N PHE A 53 -7.61 -3.01 -2.53
CA PHE A 53 -6.85 -3.82 -1.57
C PHE A 53 -5.79 -4.69 -2.25
N SER A 54 -6.18 -5.41 -3.30
CA SER A 54 -5.29 -6.29 -4.04
C SER A 54 -4.15 -5.50 -4.69
N ALA A 55 -4.45 -4.33 -5.27
CA ALA A 55 -3.46 -3.41 -5.83
C ALA A 55 -2.44 -2.97 -4.78
N THR A 56 -2.87 -2.64 -3.57
CA THR A 56 -1.97 -2.34 -2.44
C THR A 56 -1.08 -3.53 -2.13
N ILE A 57 -1.65 -4.71 -1.90
CA ILE A 57 -0.89 -5.90 -1.48
C ILE A 57 0.13 -6.33 -2.54
N ILE A 58 -0.26 -6.38 -3.82
CA ILE A 58 0.64 -6.75 -4.93
C ILE A 58 1.78 -5.72 -5.07
N THR A 59 1.47 -4.44 -4.93
CA THR A 59 2.47 -3.37 -5.04
C THR A 59 3.45 -3.40 -3.87
N LEU A 60 2.96 -3.57 -2.64
CA LEU A 60 3.83 -3.72 -1.46
C LEU A 60 4.65 -5.01 -1.53
N TYR A 61 4.06 -6.10 -2.01
CA TYR A 61 4.77 -7.36 -2.20
C TYR A 61 5.98 -7.18 -3.10
N SER A 62 5.78 -6.54 -4.26
CA SER A 62 6.86 -6.31 -5.21
C SER A 62 7.96 -5.37 -4.70
N LEU A 63 7.71 -4.53 -3.68
CA LEU A 63 8.69 -3.55 -3.19
C LEU A 63 9.85 -4.20 -2.44
N TYR A 64 9.67 -5.44 -1.98
CA TYR A 64 10.65 -6.17 -1.16
C TYR A 64 11.05 -7.52 -1.76
N GLU A 65 10.51 -7.84 -2.94
CA GLU A 65 10.84 -9.05 -3.70
C GLU A 65 12.36 -9.22 -3.87
N THR A 66 12.81 -10.47 -3.77
CA THR A 66 14.23 -10.85 -3.75
C THR A 66 14.73 -11.35 -5.09
N ARG A 67 13.85 -11.48 -6.09
CA ARG A 67 14.23 -11.85 -7.45
C ARG A 67 15.30 -10.90 -8.02
N HIS A 68 16.30 -11.50 -8.66
CA HIS A 68 17.48 -10.82 -9.16
C HIS A 68 17.22 -9.88 -10.36
N ASP A 69 16.04 -9.92 -10.96
CA ASP A 69 15.61 -9.07 -12.07
C ASP A 69 14.66 -7.94 -11.61
N SER A 70 14.34 -7.89 -10.31
CA SER A 70 13.38 -6.92 -9.77
C SER A 70 14.04 -5.62 -9.30
N ILE A 71 13.35 -4.49 -9.53
CA ILE A 71 13.66 -3.20 -8.90
C ILE A 71 12.88 -3.14 -7.58
N SER A 72 13.56 -3.42 -6.47
CA SER A 72 13.00 -3.47 -5.12
C SER A 72 13.82 -2.62 -4.13
N LEU A 73 13.20 -2.19 -3.03
CA LEU A 73 13.88 -1.48 -1.94
C LEU A 73 14.99 -2.36 -1.34
N SER A 74 14.71 -3.64 -1.12
CA SER A 74 15.69 -4.61 -0.64
C SER A 74 16.95 -4.61 -1.49
N ARG A 75 16.79 -4.64 -2.82
CA ARG A 75 17.93 -4.61 -3.75
C ARG A 75 18.65 -3.27 -3.73
N LEU A 76 17.92 -2.16 -3.72
CA LEU A 76 18.52 -0.82 -3.71
C LEU A 76 19.39 -0.59 -2.47
N VAL A 77 18.97 -1.10 -1.31
CA VAL A 77 19.79 -1.07 -0.08
C VAL A 77 21.05 -1.93 -0.26
N GLN A 78 20.93 -3.14 -0.82
CA GLN A 78 22.07 -4.04 -1.03
C GLN A 78 23.13 -3.48 -1.99
N VAL A 79 22.70 -2.89 -3.11
CA VAL A 79 23.64 -2.37 -4.15
C VAL A 79 24.20 -0.99 -3.84
N THR A 80 23.75 -0.36 -2.75
CA THR A 80 24.31 0.90 -2.25
C THR A 80 25.78 0.70 -1.89
N ARG A 81 26.68 1.54 -2.40
CA ARG A 81 28.14 1.41 -2.18
C ARG A 81 28.62 2.03 -0.86
N ASP A 82 27.79 2.85 -0.21
CA ASP A 82 28.09 3.48 1.07
C ASP A 82 27.76 2.51 2.22
N ASP A 83 28.79 1.95 2.85
CA ASP A 83 28.65 0.99 3.95
C ASP A 83 28.04 1.61 5.21
N LYS A 84 28.27 2.90 5.46
CA LYS A 84 27.67 3.60 6.61
C LYS A 84 26.17 3.73 6.38
N LEU A 85 25.77 4.20 5.21
CA LEU A 85 24.36 4.30 4.83
C LEU A 85 23.68 2.92 4.84
N ARG A 86 24.35 1.88 4.32
CA ARG A 86 23.79 0.52 4.36
C ARG A 86 23.50 0.07 5.79
N ARG A 87 24.41 0.31 6.74
CA ARG A 87 24.20 0.00 8.17
C ARG A 87 23.05 0.81 8.79
N GLU A 88 22.85 2.06 8.37
CA GLU A 88 21.73 2.89 8.82
C GLU A 88 20.38 2.41 8.25
N LEU A 89 20.37 1.89 7.02
CA LEU A 89 19.18 1.40 6.35
C LEU A 89 18.78 -0.02 6.79
N GLN A 90 19.75 -0.84 7.19
CA GLN A 90 19.53 -2.25 7.48
C GLN A 90 18.44 -2.49 8.55
N PRO A 91 18.42 -1.79 9.71
CA PRO A 91 17.36 -1.99 10.70
C PRO A 91 15.96 -1.68 10.18
N ILE A 92 15.83 -0.61 9.39
CA ILE A 92 14.55 -0.20 8.77
C ILE A 92 14.11 -1.25 7.75
N LEU A 93 15.07 -1.78 6.97
CA LEU A 93 14.82 -2.84 6.01
C LEU A 93 14.43 -4.16 6.70
N ASP A 94 15.06 -4.50 7.83
CA ASP A 94 14.76 -5.71 8.60
C ASP A 94 13.36 -5.66 9.19
N GLU A 95 12.97 -4.51 9.76
CA GLU A 95 11.61 -4.27 10.24
C GLU A 95 10.58 -4.40 9.11
N ALA A 96 10.84 -3.74 7.97
CA ALA A 96 9.97 -3.82 6.80
C ALA A 96 9.86 -5.26 6.27
N ASN A 97 10.98 -5.99 6.21
CA ASN A 97 11.01 -7.39 5.79
C ASN A 97 10.25 -8.31 6.75
N ASN A 98 10.29 -8.02 8.07
CA ASN A 98 9.54 -8.78 9.05
C ASN A 98 8.02 -8.68 8.79
N ILE A 99 7.52 -7.47 8.50
CA ILE A 99 6.11 -7.27 8.09
C ILE A 99 5.87 -7.95 6.74
N TRP A 100 6.70 -7.69 5.73
CA TRP A 100 6.52 -8.20 4.37
C TRP A 100 6.46 -9.74 4.30
N ARG A 101 7.42 -10.44 4.94
CA ARG A 101 7.48 -11.91 4.94
C ARG A 101 6.30 -12.53 5.68
N LYS A 102 6.01 -12.03 6.88
CA LYS A 102 5.01 -12.65 7.75
C LYS A 102 3.59 -12.35 7.31
N LYS A 103 3.35 -11.19 6.70
CA LYS A 103 2.00 -10.63 6.50
C LYS A 103 1.66 -10.49 5.02
N ILE A 104 2.44 -9.69 4.28
CA ILE A 104 2.16 -9.36 2.87
C ILE A 104 2.29 -10.58 1.96
N THR A 105 3.27 -11.45 2.20
CA THR A 105 3.46 -12.66 1.38
C THR A 105 2.27 -13.62 1.51
N ILE A 106 1.74 -13.78 2.73
CA ILE A 106 0.53 -14.59 2.99
C ILE A 106 -0.66 -13.95 2.29
N LEU A 107 -0.90 -12.66 2.53
CA LEU A 107 -2.02 -11.94 1.89
C LEU A 107 -1.94 -11.98 0.37
N ARG A 108 -0.76 -11.87 -0.23
CA ARG A 108 -0.57 -11.99 -1.68
C ARG A 108 -1.05 -13.37 -2.14
N ASN A 109 -0.61 -14.44 -1.50
CA ASN A 109 -1.04 -15.79 -1.86
C ASN A 109 -2.56 -15.95 -1.74
N GLU A 110 -3.18 -15.43 -0.68
CA GLU A 110 -4.64 -15.46 -0.49
C GLU A 110 -5.43 -14.57 -1.47
N VAL A 111 -4.83 -13.46 -1.92
CA VAL A 111 -5.38 -12.62 -2.99
C VAL A 111 -5.42 -13.38 -4.31
N TYR A 112 -4.39 -14.20 -4.61
CA TYR A 112 -4.33 -14.99 -5.84
C TYR A 112 -5.05 -16.35 -5.76
N ALA A 113 -5.15 -16.98 -4.58
CA ALA A 113 -5.69 -18.33 -4.43
C ALA A 113 -7.23 -18.39 -4.40
N HIS A 114 -7.90 -17.35 -3.88
CA HIS A 114 -9.35 -17.37 -3.70
C HIS A 114 -9.99 -16.04 -4.11
N LEU A 115 -10.21 -15.89 -5.42
CA LEU A 115 -11.02 -14.84 -6.07
C LEU A 115 -12.53 -15.19 -6.10
N SER A 116 -13.01 -15.95 -5.12
CA SER A 116 -14.44 -16.24 -4.94
C SER A 116 -14.91 -15.70 -3.60
N GLU A 117 -15.99 -14.92 -3.62
CA GLU A 117 -16.87 -14.53 -2.50
C GLU A 117 -16.30 -14.67 -1.07
N ILE A 118 -15.34 -13.84 -0.66
CA ILE A 118 -14.81 -13.89 0.72
C ILE A 118 -14.79 -12.51 1.39
N ASP A 119 -15.31 -12.50 2.62
CA ASP A 119 -15.20 -11.44 3.63
C ASP A 119 -13.73 -11.10 3.90
N PHE A 120 -13.30 -9.89 3.50
CA PHE A 120 -11.95 -9.38 3.74
C PHE A 120 -11.52 -9.52 5.20
N LYS A 121 -12.47 -9.40 6.14
CA LYS A 121 -12.19 -9.55 7.57
C LYS A 121 -11.61 -10.92 7.90
N ALA A 122 -12.08 -11.98 7.23
CA ALA A 122 -11.55 -13.32 7.37
C ALA A 122 -10.11 -13.42 6.84
N LYS A 123 -9.80 -12.82 5.68
CA LYS A 123 -8.45 -12.81 5.10
C LYS A 123 -7.44 -12.05 5.98
N PHE A 124 -7.84 -10.91 6.53
CA PHE A 124 -7.00 -10.16 7.48
C PHE A 124 -6.77 -10.97 8.77
N SER A 125 -7.80 -11.63 9.30
CA SER A 125 -7.68 -12.46 10.49
C SER A 125 -6.76 -13.66 10.27
N GLN A 126 -6.85 -14.33 9.12
CA GLN A 126 -6.03 -15.51 8.79
C GLN A 126 -4.55 -15.14 8.62
N ALA A 127 -4.26 -14.00 8.00
CA ALA A 127 -2.90 -13.52 7.87
C ALA A 127 -2.41 -12.76 9.13
N GLU A 128 -3.26 -12.63 10.17
CA GLU A 128 -3.01 -11.84 11.37
C GLU A 128 -2.48 -10.43 11.03
N VAL A 129 -3.02 -9.81 9.98
CA VAL A 129 -2.60 -8.49 9.51
C VAL A 129 -3.56 -7.47 10.08
N SER A 130 -3.03 -6.36 10.58
CA SER A 130 -3.82 -5.17 10.87
C SER A 130 -3.65 -4.15 9.75
N PRO A 131 -4.63 -3.27 9.53
CA PRO A 131 -4.44 -2.09 8.69
C PRO A 131 -3.20 -1.26 9.10
N ASN A 132 -2.88 -1.22 10.40
CA ASN A 132 -1.70 -0.51 10.91
C ASN A 132 -0.37 -1.13 10.41
N ASP A 133 -0.32 -2.44 10.18
CA ASP A 133 0.88 -3.08 9.62
C ASP A 133 1.14 -2.63 8.17
N ILE A 134 0.06 -2.45 7.40
CA ILE A 134 0.14 -1.94 6.03
C ILE A 134 0.61 -0.48 6.02
N GLU A 135 0.06 0.35 6.92
CA GLU A 135 0.51 1.74 7.10
C GLU A 135 1.97 1.82 7.52
N CYS A 136 2.37 0.99 8.48
CA CYS A 136 3.75 0.91 8.94
C CYS A 136 4.69 0.55 7.78
N LEU A 137 4.36 -0.48 6.99
CA LEU A 137 5.17 -0.88 5.85
C LEU A 137 5.28 0.22 4.78
N ILE A 138 4.18 0.93 4.49
CA ILE A 138 4.20 2.11 3.60
C ILE A 138 5.13 3.19 4.18
N GLY A 139 5.05 3.48 5.48
CA GLY A 139 5.91 4.44 6.16
C GLY A 139 7.39 4.10 6.07
N LEU A 140 7.75 2.85 6.41
CA LEU A 140 9.12 2.32 6.29
C LEU A 140 9.61 2.39 4.83
N SER A 141 8.75 2.08 3.86
CA SER A 141 9.08 2.19 2.43
C SER A 141 9.45 3.62 2.04
N LYS A 142 8.64 4.62 2.46
CA LYS A 142 8.90 6.04 2.21
C LYS A 142 10.23 6.49 2.84
N GLN A 143 10.49 6.05 4.07
CA GLN A 143 11.73 6.37 4.79
C GLN A 143 12.97 5.79 4.08
N LEU A 144 12.92 4.52 3.68
CA LEU A 144 14.00 3.87 2.93
C LEU A 144 14.27 4.61 1.61
N ALA A 145 13.22 4.89 0.83
CA ALA A 145 13.33 5.59 -0.44
C ALA A 145 13.94 6.99 -0.28
N ASN A 146 13.50 7.76 0.71
CA ASN A 146 14.02 9.11 0.94
C ASN A 146 15.47 9.13 1.43
N LYS A 147 15.85 8.19 2.32
CA LYS A 147 17.26 8.07 2.74
C LYS A 147 18.18 7.69 1.57
N LEU A 148 17.75 6.75 0.73
CA LEU A 148 18.49 6.37 -0.49
C LEU A 148 18.59 7.53 -1.48
N SER A 149 17.49 8.25 -1.72
CA SER A 149 17.47 9.41 -2.62
C SER A 149 18.38 10.53 -2.13
N TYR A 150 18.29 10.87 -0.84
CA TYR A 150 19.10 11.93 -0.26
C TYR A 150 20.59 11.61 -0.32
N ALA A 151 20.98 10.35 -0.14
CA ALA A 151 22.36 9.94 -0.31
C ALA A 151 22.81 9.93 -1.78
N SER A 152 21.92 9.62 -2.72
CA SER A 152 22.24 9.55 -4.14
C SER A 152 22.39 10.93 -4.79
N ASP A 153 21.47 11.86 -4.52
CA ASP A 153 21.44 13.16 -5.21
C ASP A 153 20.89 14.32 -4.35
N ARG A 154 20.84 14.14 -3.03
CA ARG A 154 20.30 15.12 -2.06
C ARG A 154 18.83 15.47 -2.27
N SER A 155 18.10 14.71 -3.09
CA SER A 155 16.65 14.88 -3.26
C SER A 155 15.84 14.04 -2.26
N THR A 156 14.59 14.43 -2.06
CA THR A 156 13.59 13.65 -1.32
C THR A 156 12.27 13.64 -2.09
N PHE A 157 11.49 12.58 -1.89
CA PHE A 157 10.13 12.48 -2.39
C PHE A 157 9.16 12.98 -1.31
N ALA A 158 8.24 13.86 -1.70
CA ALA A 158 7.26 14.46 -0.79
C ALA A 158 6.17 13.47 -0.32
N PHE A 159 5.85 12.45 -1.13
CA PHE A 159 4.78 11.47 -0.86
C PHE A 159 3.45 12.11 -0.38
N ASN A 160 3.07 13.24 -0.99
CA ASN A 160 1.94 14.09 -0.60
C ASN A 160 0.65 13.82 -1.39
N LEU A 161 0.67 12.87 -2.33
CA LEU A 161 -0.55 12.46 -3.04
C LEU A 161 -1.43 11.62 -2.11
N ASP A 162 -2.56 12.22 -1.69
CA ASP A 162 -3.58 11.57 -0.87
C ASP A 162 -4.94 11.66 -1.60
N PRO A 163 -5.55 10.54 -2.01
CA PRO A 163 -6.82 10.54 -2.73
C PRO A 163 -8.02 10.77 -1.80
N ALA A 164 -7.82 10.97 -0.50
CA ALA A 164 -8.90 10.99 0.47
C ALA A 164 -9.92 12.11 0.25
N THR A 165 -9.46 13.31 -0.07
CA THR A 165 -10.36 14.45 -0.35
C THR A 165 -11.22 14.16 -1.57
N ASP A 166 -10.63 13.74 -2.67
CA ASP A 166 -11.35 13.45 -3.92
C ASP A 166 -12.32 12.28 -3.76
N THR A 167 -11.89 11.22 -3.06
CA THR A 167 -12.74 10.05 -2.78
C THR A 167 -13.94 10.43 -1.93
N ARG A 168 -13.75 11.24 -0.88
CA ARG A 168 -14.87 11.71 -0.04
C ARG A 168 -15.79 12.65 -0.79
N ASN A 169 -15.26 13.57 -1.59
CA ASN A 169 -16.07 14.46 -2.43
C ASN A 169 -16.93 13.67 -3.43
N LEU A 170 -16.37 12.62 -4.04
CA LEU A 170 -17.11 11.72 -4.91
C LEU A 170 -18.27 11.05 -4.15
N LEU A 171 -17.98 10.45 -3.00
CA LEU A 171 -19.00 9.77 -2.19
C LEU A 171 -20.07 10.72 -1.66
N ASP A 172 -19.69 11.92 -1.21
CA ASP A 172 -20.61 12.97 -0.76
C ASP A 172 -21.52 13.43 -1.92
N THR A 173 -20.99 13.53 -3.14
CA THR A 173 -21.78 13.88 -4.32
C THR A 173 -22.79 12.78 -4.66
N LEU A 174 -22.35 11.52 -4.62
CA LEU A 174 -23.23 10.37 -4.85
C LEU A 174 -24.30 10.23 -3.77
N LEU A 175 -23.98 10.57 -2.52
CA LEU A 175 -24.93 10.58 -1.41
C LEU A 175 -26.03 11.62 -1.64
N ARG A 176 -25.66 12.87 -1.96
CA ARG A 176 -26.62 13.96 -2.21
C ARG A 176 -27.55 13.69 -3.40
N ASN A 177 -27.00 13.13 -4.48
CA ASN A 177 -27.78 12.78 -5.68
C ASN A 177 -28.52 11.44 -5.52
N GLY A 178 -28.20 10.68 -4.48
CA GLY A 178 -28.77 9.38 -4.18
C GLY A 178 -30.13 9.42 -3.50
N SER A 179 -30.44 10.53 -2.82
CA SER A 179 -31.62 10.76 -1.96
C SER A 179 -32.83 11.38 -2.68
N ARG A 180 -32.87 11.33 -4.01
CA ARG A 180 -34.06 11.68 -4.82
C ARG A 180 -34.74 10.42 -5.35
#